data_AF-A0A6J6C502-F1
#
_entry.id   AF-A0A6J6C502-F1
#
_cell.length_a   1.000
_cell.length_b   1.000
_cell.length_c   1.000
_cell.angle_alpha   90.00
_cell.angle_beta   90.00
_cell.angle_gamma   90.00
#
_symmetry.space_group_name_H-M   'P 1'
#
loop_
_entity.id
_entity.type
_entity.pdbx_description
1 polymer ?
#
loop_
_entity_poly.entity_id
_entity_poly.type
_entity_poly.pdbx_seq_one_letter_code
_entity_poly.pdbx_strand_id
1 'polypeptide(L)' 'MRALADVDVCTAISDAEKSLGESGRILVRASGTEELVRVMAEADTIERAEKAVASIVHIVSARYKAK' A
#
# COMPACT_ATOMS: atom_id res chain seq x y z
N MET A 1 -5.65 -11.26 -8.29
CA MET A 1 -5.85 -10.90 -6.86
C MET A 1 -6.81 -9.72 -6.78
N ARG A 2 -7.89 -9.80 -5.98
CA ARG A 2 -8.95 -8.75 -5.91
C ARG A 2 -8.61 -7.54 -5.04
N ALA A 3 -7.55 -7.62 -4.23
CA ALA A 3 -7.18 -6.57 -3.27
C ALA A 3 -7.00 -5.17 -3.88
N LEU A 4 -6.49 -5.06 -5.11
CA LEU A 4 -6.29 -3.76 -5.78
C LEU A 4 -7.60 -3.10 -6.27
N ALA A 5 -8.70 -3.84 -6.32
CA ALA A 5 -10.03 -3.32 -6.67
C ALA A 5 -10.92 -3.13 -5.42
N ASP A 6 -10.39 -3.41 -4.22
CA ASP A 6 -11.08 -3.19 -2.97
C ASP A 6 -11.10 -1.70 -2.65
N VAL A 7 -12.29 -1.15 -2.42
CA VAL A 7 -12.50 0.28 -2.18
C VAL A 7 -11.68 0.79 -1.00
N ASP A 8 -11.50 -0.02 0.04
CA ASP A 8 -10.75 0.39 1.23
C ASP A 8 -9.24 0.38 0.97
N VAL A 9 -8.76 -0.56 0.15
CA VAL A 9 -7.36 -0.59 -0.29
C VAL A 9 -7.06 0.58 -1.24
N CYS A 10 -7.94 0.85 -2.20
CA CYS A 10 -7.82 2.01 -3.09
C CYS A 10 -7.82 3.33 -2.31
N THR A 11 -8.68 3.45 -1.30
CA THR A 11 -8.74 4.63 -0.43
C THR A 11 -7.42 4.80 0.34
N ALA A 12 -6.90 3.72 0.95
CA ALA A 12 -5.63 3.75 1.65
C ALA A 12 -4.45 4.12 0.75
N ILE A 13 -4.43 3.64 -0.50
CA ILE A 13 -3.43 4.05 -1.50
C ILE A 13 -3.53 5.55 -1.78
N SER A 14 -4.73 6.06 -2.07
CA SER A 14 -4.93 7.48 -2.38
C SER A 14 -4.55 8.39 -1.22
N ASP A 15 -4.85 8.00 0.02
CA ASP A 15 -4.49 8.77 1.21
C ASP A 15 -2.98 8.75 1.46
N ALA A 16 -2.32 7.62 1.21
CA ALA A 16 -0.86 7.54 1.26
C ALA A 16 -0.20 8.41 0.19
N GLU A 17 -0.69 8.39 -1.06
CA GLU A 17 -0.23 9.28 -2.14
C GLU A 17 -0.34 10.76 -1.75
N LYS A 18 -1.49 11.18 -1.21
CA LYS A 18 -1.69 12.55 -0.72
C LYS A 18 -0.75 12.91 0.42
N SER A 19 -0.52 11.99 1.36
CA SER A 19 0.39 12.22 2.49
C SER A 19 1.86 12.29 2.09
N LEU A 20 2.23 11.63 1.00
CA LEU A 20 3.58 11.71 0.43
C LEU A 20 3.77 13.02 -0.36
N GLY A 21 2.72 13.47 -1.05
CA GLY A 21 2.74 14.70 -1.82
C GLY A 21 3.75 14.62 -2.97
N GLU A 22 4.42 15.72 -3.27
CA GLU A 22 5.41 15.76 -4.36
C GLU A 22 6.77 15.12 -3.98
N SER A 23 7.02 14.94 -2.68
CA SER A 23 8.30 14.44 -2.15
C SER A 23 8.33 12.93 -1.94
N GLY A 24 7.34 12.20 -2.46
CA GLY A 24 7.32 10.75 -2.35
C GLY A 24 6.42 10.08 -3.38
N ARG A 25 6.57 8.76 -3.52
CA ARG A 25 5.75 7.94 -4.40
C ARG A 25 5.43 6.62 -3.71
N ILE A 26 4.33 6.01 -4.11
CA ILE A 26 3.95 4.69 -3.66
C ILE A 26 3.55 3.83 -4.85
N LEU A 27 4.01 2.58 -4.84
CA LEU A 27 3.71 1.58 -5.86
C LEU A 27 3.07 0.39 -5.16
N VAL A 28 1.86 0.06 -5.58
CA VAL A 28 1.14 -1.12 -5.11
C VAL A 28 0.78 -2.00 -6.29
N ARG A 29 1.21 -3.26 -6.25
CA ARG A 29 0.90 -4.25 -7.29
C ARG A 29 0.60 -5.62 -6.70
N ALA A 30 -0.32 -6.34 -7.32
CA ALA A 30 -0.49 -7.76 -7.06
C ALA A 30 0.69 -8.54 -7.65
N SER A 31 1.14 -9.59 -6.98
CA SER A 31 2.04 -10.56 -7.61
C SER A 31 1.25 -11.37 -8.65
N GLY A 32 1.88 -11.63 -9.80
CA GLY A 32 1.30 -12.43 -10.88
C GLY A 32 1.53 -13.93 -10.71
N THR A 33 2.47 -14.32 -9.85
CA THR A 33 2.92 -15.71 -9.65
C THR A 33 2.74 -16.19 -8.22
N GLU A 34 2.41 -15.30 -7.29
CA GLU A 34 2.29 -15.59 -5.86
C GLU A 34 1.01 -14.95 -5.31
N GLU A 35 0.43 -15.51 -4.26
CA GLU A 35 -0.76 -14.96 -3.60
C GLU A 35 -0.37 -13.84 -2.60
N LEU A 36 0.20 -12.75 -3.12
CA LEU A 36 0.63 -11.62 -2.30
C LEU A 36 0.53 -10.26 -3.01
N VAL A 37 0.47 -9.19 -2.22
CA VAL A 37 0.59 -7.80 -2.68
C VAL A 37 1.99 -7.29 -2.39
N ARG A 38 2.58 -6.59 -3.35
CA ARG A 38 3.84 -5.85 -3.18
C ARG A 38 3.51 -4.37 -3.00
N VAL A 39 3.96 -3.81 -1.89
CA VAL A 39 3.82 -2.39 -1.53
C VAL A 39 5.23 -1.81 -1.40
N MET A 40 5.52 -0.71 -2.09
CA MET A 40 6.82 -0.03 -2.02
C MET A 40 6.58 1.46 -1.99
N ALA A 41 7.26 2.19 -1.11
CA ALA A 41 7.18 3.64 -1.04
C ALA A 41 8.58 4.27 -1.02
N GLU A 42 8.68 5.45 -1.61
CA GLU A 42 9.81 6.35 -1.49
C GLU A 42 9.34 7.68 -0.87
N ALA A 43 10.18 8.26 0.00
CA ALA A 43 9.93 9.53 0.66
C ALA A 43 11.27 10.19 1.03
N ASP A 44 11.20 11.44 1.46
CA ASP A 44 12.31 12.23 2.02
C ASP A 44 12.89 11.64 3.33
N THR A 45 12.08 10.91 4.10
CA THR A 45 12.56 10.16 5.28
C THR A 45 12.06 8.72 5.30
N ILE A 46 12.85 7.84 5.94
CA ILE A 46 12.52 6.43 6.09
C ILE A 46 11.19 6.28 6.85
N GLU A 47 11.00 7.06 7.91
CA GLU A 47 9.79 7.00 8.74
C GLU A 47 8.53 7.34 7.93
N ARG A 48 8.62 8.28 6.99
CA ARG A 48 7.51 8.63 6.10
C ARG A 48 7.21 7.50 5.11
N ALA A 49 8.25 6.91 4.51
CA ALA A 49 8.10 5.77 3.61
C ALA A 49 7.49 4.56 4.35
N GLU A 50 8.01 4.22 5.53
CA GLU A 50 7.51 3.12 6.37
C GLU A 50 6.06 3.34 6.77
N LYS A 51 5.70 4.56 7.18
CA LYS A 51 4.32 4.90 7.55
C LYS A 51 3.36 4.73 6.37
N ALA A 52 3.76 5.13 5.17
CA ALA A 52 2.95 4.98 3.96
C ALA A 52 2.77 3.52 3.56
N VAL A 53 3.82 2.69 3.69
CA VAL A 53 3.71 1.23 3.47
C VAL A 53 2.81 0.59 4.53
N ALA A 54 3.03 0.92 5.80
CA ALA A 54 2.33 0.31 6.92
C ALA A 54 0.81 0.57 6.89
N SER A 55 0.38 1.77 6.48
CA SER A 55 -1.06 2.09 6.37
C SER A 55 -1.77 1.17 5.38
N ILE A 56 -1.14 0.88 4.23
CA ILE A 56 -1.71 0.00 3.20
C ILE A 56 -1.64 -1.46 3.64
N VAL A 57 -0.47 -1.91 4.16
CA VAL A 57 -0.29 -3.29 4.62
C VAL A 57 -1.30 -3.64 5.72
N HIS A 58 -1.61 -2.69 6.62
CA HIS A 58 -2.61 -2.88 7.66
C HIS A 58 -4.00 -3.20 7.08
N ILE A 59 -4.48 -2.41 6.11
CA ILE A 59 -5.79 -2.61 5.48
C ILE A 59 -5.83 -3.90 4.67
N VAL A 60 -4.80 -4.17 3.86
CA VAL A 60 -4.71 -5.41 3.08
C VAL A 60 -4.71 -6.62 4.01
N SER A 61 -3.94 -6.57 5.10
CA SER A 61 -3.89 -7.66 6.08
C SER A 61 -5.21 -7.84 6.82
N ALA A 62 -5.91 -6.76 7.16
CA ALA A 62 -7.22 -6.84 7.82
C ALA A 62 -8.29 -7.50 6.92
N ARG A 63 -8.21 -7.28 5.60
CA ARG A 63 -9.19 -7.79 4.63
C ARG A 63 -8.86 -9.16 4.05
N TYR A 64 -7.58 -9.47 3.90
CA TYR A 64 -7.11 -10.62 3.11
C TYR A 64 -6.15 -11.54 3.88
N LYS A 65 -6.09 -11.44 5.22
CA LYS A 65 -5.27 -12.34 6.04
C LYS A 65 -5.55 -13.80 5.67
N ALA A 66 -4.53 -14.49 5.17
CA ALA A 66 -4.53 -15.94 5.07
C ALA A 66 -4.65 -16.51 6.50
N LYS A 67 -5.52 -17.51 6.66
CA LYS A 67 -5.54 -18.34 7.87
C LYS A 67 -4.23 -19.11 8.02
#